data_AF-A0A5P9XTY5-F1
#
_entry.id   AF-A0A5P9XTY5-F1
#
_cell.length_a   1.000
_cell.length_b   1.000
_cell.length_c   1.000
_cell.angle_alpha   90.00
_cell.angle_beta   90.00
_cell.angle_gamma   90.00
#
_symmetry.space_group_name_H-M   'P 1'
#
loop_
_entity.id
_entity.type
_entity.pdbx_description
1 polymer ?
#
loop_
_entity_poly.entity_id
_entity_poly.type
_entity_poly.pdbx_seq_one_letter_code
_entity_poly.pdbx_strand_id
1 'polypeptide(L)'
;MSVEGQWINWHNTLNTFNIYGPWQGTNVVPLGLHWHNQFVANFGTQYDINNWLQVRAGYTWSSNPIDNKDAAANTIFPAVVQNTITFGSTQKLGMGWKLTEAYMHAFANTITGPAGTAPFGMETPTSTLAENSFGLQVGYDF
;
A
#
# COMPACT_ATOMS: atom_id res chain seq x y z
N MET A 1 19.39 -0.33 13.06
CA MET A 1 17.92 -0.40 13.26
C MET A 1 17.32 0.97 13.00
N SER A 2 16.10 1.02 12.49
CA SER A 2 15.35 2.25 12.18
C SER A 2 13.88 2.10 12.60
N VAL A 3 13.28 3.19 13.05
CA VAL A 3 11.86 3.31 13.35
C VAL A 3 11.36 4.60 12.72
N GLU A 4 10.19 4.56 12.09
CA GLU A 4 9.57 5.72 11.46
C GLU A 4 8.06 5.68 11.68
N GLY A 5 7.46 6.86 11.85
CA GLY A 5 6.02 7.04 11.87
C GLY A 5 5.62 8.08 10.83
N GLN A 6 4.58 7.79 10.05
CA GLN A 6 4.06 8.66 9.01
C GLN A 6 2.57 8.89 9.22
N TRP A 7 2.13 10.15 9.07
CA TRP A 7 0.72 10.53 9.04
C TRP A 7 0.34 10.94 7.62
N ILE A 8 -0.76 10.38 7.11
CA ILE A 8 -1.27 10.66 5.76
C ILE A 8 -2.67 11.25 5.88
N ASN A 9 -2.82 12.48 5.38
CA ASN A 9 -4.07 13.24 5.43
C ASN A 9 -4.99 12.92 4.23
N TRP A 10 -5.43 11.67 4.14
CA TRP A 10 -6.30 11.21 3.05
C TRP A 10 -7.67 11.89 3.05
N HIS A 11 -8.18 12.29 4.21
CA HIS A 11 -9.50 12.92 4.29
C HIS A 11 -9.58 14.17 3.40
N ASN A 12 -8.52 14.97 3.35
CA ASN A 12 -8.52 16.19 2.55
C ASN A 12 -8.55 15.96 1.03
N THR A 13 -8.17 14.77 0.55
CA THR A 13 -8.05 14.48 -0.88
C THR A 13 -9.04 13.43 -1.38
N LEU A 14 -9.43 12.49 -0.52
CA LEU A 14 -10.26 11.32 -0.85
C LEU A 14 -11.53 11.25 0.01
N ASN A 15 -11.99 12.36 0.60
CA ASN A 15 -13.34 12.38 1.17
C ASN A 15 -14.43 12.33 0.08
N THR A 16 -14.25 13.10 -1.00
CA THR A 16 -15.14 13.09 -2.18
C THR A 16 -14.33 13.14 -3.47
N PHE A 17 -14.55 12.17 -4.36
CA PHE A 17 -13.94 12.13 -5.69
C PHE A 17 -14.94 12.60 -6.75
N ASN A 18 -14.66 13.74 -7.37
CA ASN A 18 -15.53 14.33 -8.40
C ASN A 18 -15.11 13.89 -9.79
N ILE A 19 -16.03 13.25 -10.53
CA ILE A 19 -15.82 12.86 -11.92
C ILE A 19 -16.51 13.88 -12.82
N TYR A 20 -15.73 14.57 -13.66
CA TYR A 20 -16.24 15.55 -14.61
C TYR A 20 -16.46 14.91 -15.98
N GLY A 21 -17.55 15.26 -16.66
CA GLY A 21 -17.83 14.76 -18.01
C GLY A 21 -19.11 15.37 -18.60
N PRO A 22 -19.33 15.21 -19.93
CA PRO A 22 -20.50 15.76 -20.61
C PRO A 22 -21.73 14.87 -20.42
N TRP A 23 -22.20 14.74 -19.17
CA TRP A 23 -23.34 13.89 -18.82
C TRP A 23 -24.67 14.63 -19.00
N GLN A 24 -25.74 13.89 -19.30
CA GLN A 24 -27.05 14.49 -19.43
C GLN A 24 -27.57 14.96 -18.06
N GLY A 25 -27.70 16.27 -17.86
CA GLY A 25 -28.27 16.87 -16.65
C GLY A 25 -27.28 17.19 -15.52
N THR A 26 -26.01 16.81 -15.63
CA THR A 26 -24.93 17.25 -14.73
C THR A 26 -23.59 17.21 -15.45
N ASN A 27 -22.65 18.08 -15.07
CA ASN A 27 -21.27 18.02 -15.56
C ASN A 27 -20.31 17.37 -14.54
N VAL A 28 -20.83 16.95 -13.38
CA VAL A 28 -20.07 16.34 -12.29
C VAL A 28 -20.86 15.22 -11.62
N VAL A 29 -20.17 14.12 -11.32
CA VAL A 29 -20.68 13.02 -10.50
C VAL A 29 -19.76 12.89 -9.27
N PRO A 30 -20.24 13.28 -8.07
CA PRO A 30 -19.47 13.10 -6.84
C PRO A 30 -19.57 11.66 -6.32
N LEU A 31 -18.43 11.05 -6.00
CA LEU A 31 -18.34 9.79 -5.28
C LEU A 31 -17.85 10.07 -3.85
N GLY A 32 -18.70 9.86 -2.85
CA GLY A 32 -18.33 9.97 -1.44
C GLY A 32 -17.53 8.73 -1.01
N LEU A 33 -16.20 8.86 -1.01
CA LEU A 33 -15.29 7.77 -0.66
C LEU A 33 -15.02 7.71 0.86
N HIS A 34 -15.16 8.84 1.56
CA HIS A 34 -15.07 8.98 3.01
C HIS A 34 -13.78 8.44 3.66
N TRP A 35 -12.64 8.61 3.00
CA TRP A 35 -11.37 8.14 3.58
C TRP A 35 -11.03 8.90 4.87
N HIS A 36 -10.59 8.14 5.86
CA HIS A 36 -10.00 8.66 7.09
C HIS A 36 -8.49 8.85 6.93
N ASN A 37 -7.93 9.67 7.81
CA ASN A 37 -6.48 9.82 7.88
C ASN A 37 -5.82 8.51 8.32
N GLN A 38 -4.64 8.25 7.76
CA GLN A 38 -3.91 7.01 7.98
C GLN A 38 -2.63 7.27 8.77
N PHE A 39 -2.36 6.41 9.73
CA PHE A 39 -1.06 6.34 10.39
C PHE A 39 -0.32 5.09 9.92
N VAL A 40 0.97 5.24 9.66
CA VAL A 40 1.86 4.16 9.23
C VAL A 40 3.05 4.12 10.19
N ALA A 41 3.37 2.94 10.70
CA ALA A 41 4.52 2.67 11.53
C ALA A 41 5.45 1.69 10.82
N ASN A 42 6.72 2.06 10.69
CA ASN A 42 7.74 1.25 10.06
C ASN A 42 8.83 0.89 11.06
N PHE A 43 9.25 -0.37 11.02
CA PHE A 43 10.41 -0.88 11.74
C PHE A 43 11.35 -1.57 10.75
N GLY A 44 12.63 -1.29 10.85
CA GLY A 44 13.64 -1.85 9.97
C GLY A 44 14.94 -2.20 10.69
N THR A 45 15.62 -3.22 10.21
CA THR A 45 16.97 -3.54 10.65
C THR A 45 17.85 -3.93 9.46
N GLN A 46 19.15 -3.69 9.63
CA GLN A 46 20.18 -4.01 8.66
C GLN A 46 21.33 -4.68 9.41
N TYR A 47 21.90 -5.72 8.80
CA TYR A 47 23.01 -6.47 9.36
C TYR A 47 24.02 -6.85 8.28
N ASP A 48 25.30 -6.65 8.57
CA ASP A 48 26.41 -7.11 7.75
C ASP A 48 26.75 -8.54 8.14
N ILE A 49 26.43 -9.51 7.28
CA ILE A 49 26.75 -10.92 7.54
C ILE A 49 28.25 -11.13 7.40
N ASN A 50 28.86 -10.52 6.38
CA ASN A 50 30.29 -10.55 6.11
C ASN A 50 30.67 -9.38 5.17
N ASN A 51 31.93 -9.33 4.75
CA ASN A 51 32.45 -8.22 3.95
C ASN A 51 31.79 -8.05 2.57
N TRP A 52 31.14 -9.11 2.04
CA TRP A 52 30.52 -9.12 0.72
C TRP A 52 28.99 -9.15 0.76
N LEU A 53 28.36 -9.46 1.89
CA LEU A 53 26.91 -9.61 2.01
C LEU A 53 26.34 -8.80 3.19
N GLN A 54 25.40 -7.92 2.86
CA GLN A 54 24.58 -7.18 3.81
C GLN A 54 23.11 -7.55 3.60
N VAL A 55 22.35 -7.70 4.69
CA VAL A 55 20.92 -8.04 4.64
C VAL A 55 20.08 -7.00 5.39
N ARG A 56 18.82 -6.89 4.98
CA ARG A 56 17.81 -5.99 5.54
C ARG A 56 16.50 -6.74 5.73
N ALA A 57 15.82 -6.43 6.82
CA ALA A 57 14.46 -6.88 7.06
C ALA A 57 13.65 -5.75 7.67
N GLY A 58 12.36 -5.70 7.35
CA GLY A 58 11.46 -4.68 7.84
C GLY A 58 10.03 -5.15 7.98
N TYR A 59 9.28 -4.39 8.76
CA TYR A 59 7.85 -4.56 8.98
C TYR A 59 7.18 -3.20 8.99
N THR A 60 6.06 -3.12 8.29
CA THR A 60 5.22 -1.94 8.20
C THR A 60 3.81 -2.30 8.66
N TRP A 61 3.29 -1.52 9.60
CA TRP A 61 1.87 -1.52 9.97
C TRP A 61 1.22 -0.21 9.54
N SER A 62 0.02 -0.29 8.98
CA SER A 62 -0.79 0.88 8.64
C SER A 62 -2.24 0.71 9.09
N SER A 63 -2.87 1.80 9.52
CA SER A 63 -4.32 1.82 9.71
C SER A 63 -5.03 1.74 8.35
N ASN A 64 -6.22 1.14 8.30
CA ASN A 64 -7.03 1.16 7.08
C ASN A 64 -7.80 2.50 7.01
N PRO A 65 -7.64 3.31 5.94
CA PRO A 65 -8.37 4.56 5.78
C PRO A 65 -9.84 4.37 5.38
N ILE A 66 -10.23 3.18 4.92
CA ILE A 66 -11.58 2.89 4.41
C ILE A 66 -12.37 2.09 5.47
N ASP A 67 -13.52 2.62 5.89
CA ASP A 67 -14.45 1.87 6.73
C ASP A 67 -15.22 0.82 5.91
N ASN A 68 -15.62 -0.27 6.57
CA ASN A 68 -16.45 -1.32 5.96
C ASN A 68 -17.72 -0.77 5.28
N LYS A 69 -18.38 0.21 5.90
CA LYS A 69 -19.60 0.84 5.33
C LYS A 69 -19.37 1.50 3.97
N ASP A 70 -18.14 1.90 3.67
CA ASP A 70 -17.75 2.60 2.45
C ASP A 70 -17.12 1.66 1.40
N ALA A 71 -17.15 0.34 1.63
CA ALA A 71 -16.57 -0.66 0.72
C ALA A 71 -17.17 -0.62 -0.71
N ALA A 72 -18.47 -0.34 -0.84
CA ALA A 72 -19.13 -0.18 -2.13
C ALA A 72 -18.54 0.98 -2.96
N ALA A 73 -18.37 2.14 -2.33
CA ALA A 73 -17.84 3.34 -2.99
C ALA A 73 -16.35 3.18 -3.35
N ASN A 74 -15.63 2.35 -2.58
CA ASN A 74 -14.19 2.15 -2.71
C ASN A 74 -13.78 0.86 -3.43
N THR A 75 -14.71 0.17 -4.09
CA THR A 75 -14.44 -1.12 -4.73
C THR A 75 -13.28 -1.06 -5.74
N ILE A 76 -13.06 0.09 -6.39
CA ILE A 76 -11.94 0.30 -7.34
C ILE A 76 -10.65 0.85 -6.71
N PHE A 77 -10.66 1.17 -5.41
CA PHE A 77 -9.52 1.73 -4.67
C PHE A 77 -9.06 0.77 -3.57
N PRO A 78 -8.20 -0.21 -3.88
CA PRO A 78 -7.78 -1.23 -2.94
C PRO A 78 -6.64 -0.71 -2.03
N ALA A 79 -6.95 0.17 -1.09
CA ALA A 79 -6.01 0.67 -0.08
C ALA A 79 -6.21 0.01 1.28
N VAL A 80 -6.42 -1.31 1.27
CA VAL A 80 -6.85 -2.07 2.45
C VAL A 80 -5.71 -2.79 3.16
N VAL A 81 -4.54 -2.95 2.54
CA VAL A 81 -3.40 -3.63 3.16
C VAL A 81 -2.97 -2.89 4.42
N GLN A 82 -2.76 -3.64 5.50
CA GLN A 82 -2.33 -3.11 6.79
C GLN A 82 -0.95 -3.60 7.23
N ASN A 83 -0.56 -4.80 6.82
CA ASN A 83 0.65 -5.44 7.31
C ASN A 83 1.52 -5.81 6.12
N THR A 84 2.76 -5.36 6.15
CA THR A 84 3.73 -5.62 5.09
C THR A 84 5.06 -6.00 5.70
N ILE A 85 5.68 -7.06 5.20
CA ILE A 85 7.07 -7.41 5.50
C ILE A 85 7.95 -7.09 4.31
N THR A 86 9.18 -6.71 4.58
CA THR A 86 10.21 -6.50 3.57
C THR A 86 11.47 -7.26 3.92
N PHE A 87 12.15 -7.75 2.89
CA PHE A 87 13.45 -8.38 2.96
C PHE A 87 14.32 -7.84 1.84
N GLY A 88 15.62 -7.70 2.07
CA GLY A 88 16.55 -7.30 1.03
C GLY A 88 17.98 -7.69 1.32
N SER A 89 18.79 -7.71 0.28
CA SER A 89 20.21 -8.06 0.31
C SER A 89 21.00 -7.10 -0.57
N THR A 90 22.24 -6.85 -0.19
CA THR A 90 23.23 -6.22 -1.07
C THR A 90 24.48 -7.09 -1.08
N GLN A 91 24.87 -7.52 -2.26
CA GLN A 91 26.02 -8.38 -2.53
C GLN A 91 27.10 -7.55 -3.25
N LYS A 92 28.33 -7.56 -2.76
CA LYS A 92 29.49 -7.00 -3.46
C LYS A 92 30.07 -8.08 -4.38
N LEU A 93 30.02 -7.86 -5.68
CA LEU A 93 30.40 -8.84 -6.70
C LEU A 93 31.89 -8.76 -7.11
N GLY A 94 32.64 -7.80 -6.53
CA GLY A 94 34.04 -7.54 -6.86
C GLY A 94 34.21 -6.46 -7.92
N MET A 95 35.43 -5.92 -8.05
CA MET A 95 35.76 -4.84 -9.00
C MET A 95 34.82 -3.60 -8.87
N GLY A 96 34.37 -3.27 -7.65
CA GLY A 96 33.44 -2.16 -7.42
C GLY A 96 31.96 -2.45 -7.68
N TRP A 97 31.61 -3.62 -8.25
CA TRP A 97 30.21 -3.96 -8.53
C TRP A 97 29.42 -4.38 -7.29
N LYS A 98 28.15 -3.97 -7.27
CA LYS A 98 27.15 -4.35 -6.26
C LYS A 98 25.85 -4.76 -6.92
N LEU A 99 25.22 -5.79 -6.37
CA LEU A 99 23.85 -6.20 -6.68
C LEU A 99 22.99 -6.04 -5.42
N THR A 100 21.90 -5.30 -5.53
CA THR A 100 20.92 -5.14 -4.46
C THR A 100 19.59 -5.74 -4.88
N GLU A 101 18.99 -6.49 -3.98
CA GLU A 101 17.73 -7.20 -4.17
C GLU A 101 16.76 -6.78 -3.06
N ALA A 102 15.49 -6.67 -3.40
CA ALA A 102 14.44 -6.32 -2.45
C ALA A 102 13.19 -7.16 -2.75
N TYR A 103 12.53 -7.60 -1.68
CA TYR A 103 11.28 -8.31 -1.72
C TYR A 103 10.33 -7.73 -0.67
N MET A 104 9.05 -7.63 -1.03
CA MET A 104 7.99 -7.17 -0.17
C MET A 104 6.80 -8.13 -0.26
N HIS A 105 6.20 -8.44 0.88
CA HIS A 105 4.93 -9.14 0.95
C HIS A 105 3.94 -8.35 1.81
N ALA A 106 2.86 -7.92 1.19
CA ALA A 106 1.70 -7.31 1.81
C ALA A 106 0.65 -8.40 2.08
N PHE A 107 0.34 -8.62 3.36
CA PHE A 107 -0.62 -9.64 3.75
C PHE A 107 -2.04 -9.26 3.35
N ALA A 108 -2.82 -10.29 2.99
CA ALA A 108 -4.21 -10.13 2.62
C ALA A 108 -5.00 -9.39 3.70
N ASN A 109 -5.70 -8.32 3.31
CA ASN A 109 -6.74 -7.72 4.14
C ASN A 109 -8.03 -7.56 3.34
N THR A 110 -9.16 -7.66 4.02
CA THR A 110 -10.49 -7.62 3.41
C THR A 110 -11.38 -6.59 4.09
N ILE A 111 -12.03 -5.74 3.29
CA ILE A 111 -13.17 -4.94 3.73
C ILE A 111 -14.45 -5.53 3.14
N THR A 112 -15.51 -5.51 3.94
CA THR A 112 -16.82 -6.02 3.54
C THR A 112 -17.89 -5.04 4.00
N GLY A 113 -18.64 -4.48 3.06
CA GLY A 113 -19.70 -3.53 3.34
C GLY A 113 -21.06 -4.18 3.55
N PRO A 114 -22.12 -3.36 3.73
CA PRO A 114 -23.46 -3.86 3.99
C PRO A 114 -24.04 -4.58 2.76
N ALA A 115 -24.81 -5.64 2.97
CA ALA A 115 -25.51 -6.32 1.88
C ALA A 115 -26.45 -5.36 1.13
N GLY A 116 -26.55 -5.51 -0.20
CA GLY A 116 -27.43 -4.68 -1.04
C GLY A 116 -26.88 -3.29 -1.37
N THR A 117 -25.62 -3.01 -1.04
CA THR A 117 -24.97 -1.71 -1.32
C THR A 117 -23.99 -1.75 -2.48
N ALA A 118 -23.77 -2.92 -3.09
CA ALA A 118 -22.85 -3.05 -4.21
C ALA A 118 -23.30 -2.19 -5.42
N PRO A 119 -22.38 -1.53 -6.13
CA PRO A 119 -22.70 -0.59 -7.21
C PRO A 119 -23.44 -1.23 -8.40
N PHE A 120 -23.42 -2.56 -8.52
CA PHE A 120 -24.01 -3.29 -9.65
C PHE A 120 -24.96 -4.44 -9.23
N GLY A 121 -25.46 -4.47 -7.99
CA GLY A 121 -26.38 -5.54 -7.57
C GLY A 121 -26.77 -5.53 -6.09
N MET A 122 -27.54 -6.53 -5.67
CA MET A 122 -27.97 -6.74 -4.28
C MET A 122 -26.91 -7.45 -3.41
N GLU A 123 -25.69 -7.58 -3.92
CA GLU A 123 -24.61 -8.32 -3.26
C GLU A 123 -23.94 -7.49 -2.16
N THR A 124 -23.16 -8.18 -1.35
CA THR A 124 -22.30 -7.58 -0.34
C THR A 124 -21.00 -7.12 -1.01
N PRO A 125 -20.66 -5.82 -1.00
CA PRO A 125 -19.42 -5.34 -1.59
C PRO A 125 -18.23 -5.79 -0.74
N THR A 126 -17.33 -6.56 -1.33
CA THR A 126 -16.11 -7.05 -0.66
C THR A 126 -14.89 -6.71 -1.51
N SER A 127 -13.84 -6.21 -0.86
CA SER A 127 -12.55 -5.95 -1.50
C SER A 127 -11.42 -6.54 -0.66
N THR A 128 -10.65 -7.43 -1.29
CA THR A 128 -9.50 -8.10 -0.68
C THR A 128 -8.25 -7.79 -1.49
N LEU A 129 -7.16 -7.40 -0.82
CA LEU A 129 -5.87 -7.19 -1.49
C LEU A 129 -4.74 -7.88 -0.71
N ALA A 130 -3.92 -8.63 -1.44
CA ALA A 130 -2.58 -9.07 -1.06
C ALA A 130 -1.63 -8.71 -2.20
N GLU A 131 -0.38 -8.37 -1.89
CA GLU A 131 0.58 -7.92 -2.88
C GLU A 131 1.97 -8.52 -2.62
N ASN A 132 2.69 -8.79 -3.70
CA ASN A 132 4.11 -9.13 -3.67
C ASN A 132 4.84 -8.17 -4.60
N SER A 133 5.98 -7.67 -4.16
CA SER A 133 6.84 -6.82 -4.98
C SER A 133 8.29 -7.29 -4.90
N PHE A 134 9.00 -7.18 -6.01
CA PHE A 134 10.40 -7.56 -6.14
C PHE A 134 11.17 -6.48 -6.88
N GLY A 135 12.41 -6.23 -6.47
CA GLY A 135 13.27 -5.22 -7.05
C GLY A 135 14.71 -5.71 -7.15
N LEU A 136 15.38 -5.28 -8.23
CA LEU A 136 16.80 -5.50 -8.48
C LEU A 136 17.47 -4.18 -8.85
N GLN A 137 18.68 -4.00 -8.35
CA GLN A 137 19.51 -2.84 -8.67
C GLN A 137 20.97 -3.26 -8.80
N VAL A 138 21.64 -2.77 -9.84
CA VAL A 138 23.08 -2.92 -10.04
C VAL A 138 23.75 -1.56 -9.80
N GLY A 139 24.84 -1.55 -9.04
CA GLY A 139 25.64 -0.36 -8.76
C GLY A 139 27.13 -0.60 -8.95
N TYR A 140 27.89 0.48 -9.14
CA TYR A 140 29.34 0.47 -9.30
C TYR A 140 29.98 1.58 -8.46
N ASP A 141 31.00 1.23 -7.65
CA ASP A 141 31.82 2.18 -6.91
C ASP A 141 33.06 2.57 -7.75
N PHE A 142 33.26 3.88 -7.97
CA PHE A 142 34.40 4.45 -8.70
C PHE A 142 35.64 4.65 -7.83
#